data_AF-A0A4R4I9T5-F1
#
_entry.id   AF-A0A4R4I9T5-F1
#
_cell.length_a   1.000
_cell.length_b   1.000
_cell.length_c   1.000
_cell.angle_alpha   90.00
_cell.angle_beta   90.00
_cell.angle_gamma   90.00
#
_symmetry.space_group_name_H-M   'P 1'
#
loop_
_entity.id
_entity.type
_entity.pdbx_description
1 polymer ?
#
loop_
_entity_poly.entity_id
_entity_poly.type
_entity_poly.pdbx_seq_one_letter_code
_entity_poly.pdbx_strand_id
1 'polypeptide(L)'
;MFWNTDSAHYVLQAPPHAMNWSVGQIGERAPGRFPPEEPAGIVQSPHAVVTPRSLYLQQLHDRLGEQAVINVTTPAQRQGRLWDELAARRGE
;
A
#
# COMPACT_ATOMS: atom_id res chain seq x y z
N MET A 1 -7.47 4.13 2.08
CA MET A 1 -6.15 4.08 1.41
C MET A 1 -5.64 2.66 1.47
N PHE A 2 -5.25 2.09 0.34
CA PHE A 2 -4.53 0.82 0.25
C PHE A 2 -3.17 1.01 -0.40
N TRP A 3 -2.14 0.35 0.13
CA TRP A 3 -0.77 0.40 -0.38
C TRP A 3 -0.20 -1.02 -0.38
N ASN A 4 0.18 -1.54 -1.55
CA ASN A 4 0.77 -2.88 -1.70
C ASN A 4 -0.02 -3.99 -0.97
N THR A 5 -1.34 -3.95 -1.07
CA THR A 5 -2.22 -4.97 -0.48
C THR A 5 -2.49 -6.07 -1.49
N ASP A 6 -2.68 -7.27 -0.99
CA ASP A 6 -2.99 -8.47 -1.75
C ASP A 6 -4.32 -9.05 -1.28
N SER A 7 -5.26 -9.21 -2.22
CA SER A 7 -6.59 -9.75 -1.99
C SER A 7 -7.12 -10.38 -3.27
N ALA A 8 -7.97 -11.41 -3.19
CA ALA A 8 -8.62 -11.96 -4.39
C ALA A 8 -9.52 -10.91 -5.07
N HIS A 9 -10.28 -10.18 -4.26
CA HIS A 9 -11.16 -9.10 -4.70
C HIS A 9 -11.08 -7.90 -3.78
N TYR A 10 -11.19 -6.70 -4.34
CA TYR A 10 -11.29 -5.46 -3.57
C TYR A 10 -12.35 -4.51 -4.14
N VAL A 11 -12.94 -3.70 -3.26
CA VAL A 11 -13.88 -2.63 -3.61
C VAL A 11 -13.21 -1.30 -3.26
N LEU A 12 -13.28 -0.33 -4.17
CA LEU A 12 -12.72 1.00 -3.96
C LEU A 12 -13.67 2.08 -4.48
N GLN A 13 -14.25 2.83 -3.54
CA GLN A 13 -15.30 3.84 -3.79
C GLN A 13 -14.84 5.22 -3.34
N ALA A 14 -15.33 6.28 -3.96
CA ALA A 14 -15.14 7.65 -3.52
C ALA A 14 -16.46 8.17 -2.92
N PRO A 15 -16.69 8.01 -1.61
CA PRO A 15 -17.92 8.47 -0.99
C PRO A 15 -18.00 10.01 -0.98
N PRO A 16 -19.19 10.60 -0.75
CA PRO A 16 -19.33 12.05 -0.68
C PRO A 16 -18.30 12.69 0.26
N HIS A 17 -17.62 13.72 -0.24
CA HIS A 17 -16.59 14.49 0.48
C HIS A 17 -15.31 13.73 0.86
N ALA A 18 -15.10 12.50 0.37
CA ALA A 18 -13.88 11.75 0.61
C ALA A 18 -13.41 10.96 -0.63
N MET A 19 -12.12 10.66 -0.68
CA MET A 19 -11.51 9.93 -1.78
C MET A 19 -10.70 8.76 -1.25
N ASN A 20 -11.10 7.54 -1.62
CA ASN A 20 -10.25 6.38 -1.39
C ASN A 20 -9.25 6.21 -2.53
N TRP A 21 -8.03 5.86 -2.12
CA TRP A 21 -6.91 5.60 -3.01
C TRP A 21 -6.41 4.19 -2.82
N SER A 22 -5.89 3.65 -3.91
CA SER A 22 -5.30 2.33 -4.01
C SER A 22 -4.02 2.47 -4.83
N VAL A 23 -2.88 2.13 -4.22
CA VAL A 23 -1.59 2.07 -4.91
C VAL A 23 -1.03 0.66 -4.77
N GLY A 24 -0.68 0.06 -5.89
CA GLY A 24 -0.02 -1.24 -5.94
C GLY A 24 -0.87 -2.43 -5.47
N GLN A 25 -2.17 -2.44 -5.77
CA GLN A 25 -3.06 -3.52 -5.37
C GLN A 25 -2.91 -4.77 -6.25
N ILE A 26 -2.87 -5.93 -5.62
CA ILE A 26 -3.05 -7.23 -6.26
C ILE A 26 -4.47 -7.71 -5.99
N GLY A 27 -5.16 -8.14 -7.04
CA GLY A 27 -6.55 -8.61 -6.98
C GLY A 27 -7.44 -8.06 -8.08
N GLU A 28 -8.65 -8.60 -8.17
CA GLU A 28 -9.67 -8.13 -9.09
C GLU A 28 -10.57 -7.08 -8.46
N ARG A 29 -10.81 -5.97 -9.17
CA ARG A 29 -11.70 -4.92 -8.68
C ARG A 29 -13.16 -5.35 -8.82
N ALA A 30 -13.89 -5.36 -7.73
CA ALA A 30 -15.33 -5.58 -7.71
C ALA A 30 -16.10 -4.24 -7.68
N PRO A 31 -17.31 -4.18 -8.27
CA PRO A 31 -18.20 -3.03 -8.10
C PRO A 31 -18.63 -2.92 -6.64
N GLY A 32 -18.72 -1.69 -6.13
CA GLY A 32 -19.22 -1.43 -4.78
C GLY A 32 -20.75 -1.36 -4.73
N ARG A 33 -21.30 -1.14 -3.52
CA ARG A 33 -22.76 -1.08 -3.27
C ARG A 33 -23.36 0.34 -3.23
N PHE A 34 -22.61 1.36 -3.66
CA PHE A 34 -23.15 2.72 -3.68
C PHE A 34 -24.02 2.96 -4.92
N PRO A 35 -24.89 3.99 -4.90
CA PRO A 35 -25.63 4.41 -6.08
C PRO A 35 -24.71 4.59 -7.30
N PRO A 36 -25.15 4.21 -8.51
CA PRO A 36 -24.31 4.20 -9.72
C PRO A 36 -23.76 5.58 -10.12
N GLU A 37 -24.33 6.66 -9.61
CA GLU A 37 -23.88 8.03 -9.79
C GLU A 37 -22.61 8.40 -9.00
N GLU A 38 -22.24 7.63 -7.98
CA GLU A 38 -21.10 7.94 -7.13
C GLU A 38 -19.77 7.48 -7.76
N PRO A 39 -18.72 8.33 -7.73
CA PRO A 39 -17.47 8.02 -8.39
C PRO A 39 -16.72 6.83 -7.76
N ALA A 40 -15.97 6.15 -8.62
CA ALA A 40 -14.99 5.16 -8.23
C ALA A 40 -13.80 5.81 -7.48
N GLY A 41 -13.21 5.10 -6.51
CA GLY A 41 -11.92 5.53 -5.95
C GLY A 41 -10.78 5.41 -6.96
N ILE A 42 -9.65 6.07 -6.68
CA ILE A 42 -8.51 6.17 -7.59
C ILE A 42 -7.57 4.98 -7.41
N VAL A 43 -7.22 4.35 -8.53
CA VAL A 43 -6.31 3.20 -8.60
C VAL A 43 -5.05 3.58 -9.37
N GLN A 44 -3.89 3.32 -8.77
CA GLN A 44 -2.57 3.48 -9.38
C GLN A 44 -1.80 2.16 -9.27
N SER A 45 -1.06 1.81 -10.33
CA SER A 45 -0.33 0.54 -10.42
C SER A 45 -1.22 -0.68 -10.10
N PRO A 46 -2.32 -0.91 -10.85
CA PRO A 46 -3.14 -2.10 -10.65
C PRO A 46 -2.33 -3.35 -11.03
N HIS A 47 -2.52 -4.44 -10.28
CA HIS A 47 -1.87 -5.74 -10.47
C HIS A 47 -0.34 -5.74 -10.33
N ALA A 48 0.25 -4.68 -9.77
CA ALA A 48 1.70 -4.59 -9.56
C ALA A 48 2.00 -3.85 -8.26
N VAL A 49 2.76 -4.46 -7.34
CA VAL A 49 3.23 -3.76 -6.14
C VAL A 49 4.28 -2.70 -6.49
N VAL A 50 4.35 -1.63 -5.70
CA VAL A 50 5.31 -0.53 -5.88
C VAL A 50 6.41 -0.54 -4.81
N THR A 51 7.53 0.12 -5.11
CA THR A 51 8.63 0.38 -4.16
C THR A 51 8.60 1.85 -3.74
N PRO A 52 8.81 2.18 -2.44
CA PRO A 52 9.09 1.26 -1.34
C PRO A 52 7.85 0.49 -0.90
N ARG A 53 8.08 -0.62 -0.21
CA ARG A 53 7.02 -1.52 0.24
C ARG A 53 5.95 -0.89 1.16
N SER A 54 6.21 0.30 1.69
CA SER A 54 5.40 0.98 2.70
C SER A 54 5.12 2.42 2.30
N LEU A 55 3.85 2.82 2.40
CA LEU A 55 3.41 4.21 2.20
C LEU A 55 4.17 5.17 3.11
N TYR A 56 4.44 4.79 4.36
CA TYR A 56 5.15 5.65 5.30
C TYR A 56 6.62 5.84 4.89
N LEU A 57 7.25 4.84 4.28
CA LEU A 57 8.60 4.98 3.74
C LEU A 57 8.60 5.87 2.49
N GLN A 58 7.59 5.75 1.63
CA GLN A 58 7.42 6.67 0.49
C GLN A 58 7.25 8.11 0.99
N GLN A 59 6.38 8.35 1.96
CA GLN A 59 6.15 9.67 2.54
C GLN A 59 7.40 10.25 3.22
N LEU A 60 8.19 9.41 3.88
CA LEU A 60 9.45 9.81 4.49
C LEU A 60 10.48 10.18 3.41
N HIS A 61 10.60 9.35 2.38
CA HIS A 61 11.45 9.59 1.23
C HIS A 61 11.10 10.91 0.54
N ASP A 62 9.82 11.15 0.24
CA ASP A 62 9.37 12.35 -0.46
C ASP A 62 9.61 13.63 0.35
N ARG A 63 9.61 13.51 1.69
CA ARG A 63 9.81 14.65 2.57
C ARG A 63 11.27 14.93 2.89
N LEU A 64 12.07 13.89 3.13
CA LEU A 64 13.42 14.01 3.69
C LEU A 64 14.51 13.28 2.88
N GLY A 65 14.15 12.64 1.77
CA GLY A 65 15.05 11.91 0.89
C GLY A 65 15.38 10.49 1.34
N GLU A 66 16.15 9.79 0.51
CA GLU A 66 16.52 8.39 0.68
C GLU A 66 17.29 8.12 1.99
N GLN A 67 18.19 9.03 2.39
CA GLN A 67 18.98 8.84 3.60
C GLN A 67 18.11 8.73 4.86
N ALA A 68 16.99 9.47 4.92
CA ALA A 68 16.06 9.38 6.05
C ALA A 68 15.41 7.98 6.15
N VAL A 69 15.11 7.36 5.01
CA VAL A 69 14.60 5.97 4.96
C VAL A 69 15.67 4.98 5.40
N ILE A 70 16.91 5.15 4.93
CA ILE A 70 18.05 4.29 5.30
C ILE A 70 18.30 4.34 6.81
N ASN A 71 18.22 5.52 7.42
CA ASN A 71 18.49 5.70 8.86
C ASN A 71 17.49 4.95 9.78
N VAL A 72 16.28 4.65 9.30
CA VAL A 72 15.21 4.02 10.11
C VAL A 72 14.87 2.60 9.65
N THR A 73 15.59 2.05 8.67
CA THR A 73 15.31 0.72 8.13
C THR A 73 16.56 -0.12 7.89
N THR A 74 16.45 -1.43 8.08
CA THR A 74 17.40 -2.39 7.51
C THR A 74 17.14 -2.56 6.00
N PRO A 75 18.11 -3.08 5.21
CA PRO A 75 17.87 -3.42 3.80
C PRO A 75 16.64 -4.30 3.58
N ALA A 76 16.47 -5.32 4.41
CA ALA A 76 15.31 -6.20 4.35
C ALA A 76 13.99 -5.47 4.62
N GLN A 77 13.97 -4.55 5.60
CA GLN A 77 12.79 -3.74 5.89
C GLN A 77 12.34 -2.87 4.72
N ARG A 78 13.17 -2.67 3.70
CA ARG A 78 12.82 -1.95 2.46
C ARG A 78 12.29 -2.87 1.34
N GLN A 79 12.61 -4.17 1.35
CA GLN A 79 12.51 -5.05 0.16
C GLN A 79 11.36 -6.08 0.15
N GLY A 80 10.40 -5.99 1.06
CA GLY A 80 9.20 -6.85 1.02
C GLY A 80 8.91 -7.49 2.36
N ARG A 81 8.15 -8.59 2.38
CA ARG A 81 7.66 -9.21 3.63
C ARG A 81 8.83 -9.58 4.56
N LEU A 82 8.71 -9.24 5.85
CA LEU A 82 9.73 -9.47 6.88
C LEU A 82 9.38 -10.64 7.79
N TRP A 83 8.37 -11.43 7.43
CA TRP A 83 7.80 -12.40 8.36
C TRP A 83 8.82 -13.42 8.82
N ASP A 84 9.69 -13.88 7.91
CA ASP A 84 10.73 -14.86 8.21
C ASP A 84 11.80 -14.27 9.15
N GLU A 85 12.24 -13.05 8.88
CA GLU A 85 13.22 -12.35 9.73
C GLU A 85 12.68 -12.01 11.12
N LEU A 86 11.42 -11.56 11.19
CA LEU A 86 10.76 -11.29 12.47
C LEU A 86 10.49 -12.59 13.25
N ALA A 87 10.17 -13.68 12.56
CA ALA A 87 9.98 -14.99 13.17
C ALA A 87 11.30 -15.55 13.72
N ALA A 88 12.42 -15.36 13.01
CA ALA A 88 13.74 -15.79 13.45
C ALA A 88 14.22 -15.09 14.73
N ARG A 89 13.69 -13.89 15.03
CA ARG A 89 14.00 -13.11 16.23
C ARG A 89 13.11 -13.43 17.44
N ARG A 90 12.22 -14.44 17.36
CA ARG A 90 11.44 -14.88 18.52
C ARG A 90 12.37 -15.52 19.56
N GLY A 91 12.60 -14.82 20.67
CA GLY A 91 13.37 -15.33 21.81
C GLY A 91 14.50 -14.43 22.30
N GLU A 92 14.73 -13.28 21.65
CA GLU A 92 15.44 -12.13 22.23
C GLU A 92 14.48 -11.27 23.06
#